data_AF-A0A3B9BC63-F1
#
_entry.id   AF-A0A3B9BC63-F1
#
_cell.length_a   1.000
_cell.length_b   1.000
_cell.length_c   1.000
_cell.angle_alpha   90.00
_cell.angle_beta   90.00
_cell.angle_gamma   90.00
#
_symmetry.space_group_name_H-M   'P 1'
#
loop_
_entity.id
_entity.type
_entity.pdbx_description
1 polymer ?
#
loop_
_entity_poly.entity_id
_entity_poly.type
_entity_poly.pdbx_seq_one_letter_code
_entity_poly.pdbx_strand_id
1 'polypeptide(L)'
;MQVSTNSKSKNSDLSKELWFFLMFNCIGFTVWPLMIYYLSKTLSIDYFVDLTLRTWAEDIVYGPLGGFSLSTIVSLVLLLTPYLCFLGIRVLLLRSKT
;
A
#
# COMPACT_ATOMS: atom_id res chain seq x y z
N MET A 1 26.00 -14.46 37.41
CA MET A 1 26.43 -14.20 36.02
C MET A 1 25.53 -13.09 35.49
N GLN A 2 25.97 -11.83 35.61
CA GLN A 2 25.22 -10.70 35.07
C GLN A 2 25.32 -10.77 33.55
N VAL A 3 24.19 -11.03 32.90
CA VAL A 3 24.09 -10.94 31.43
C VAL A 3 24.11 -9.46 31.10
N SER A 4 25.27 -8.99 30.66
CA SER A 4 25.45 -7.65 30.13
C SER A 4 24.49 -7.47 28.95
N THR A 5 23.36 -6.81 29.18
CA THR A 5 22.47 -6.38 28.10
C THR A 5 23.20 -5.29 27.34
N ASN A 6 23.99 -5.72 26.35
CA ASN A 6 24.67 -4.84 25.43
C ASN A 6 23.60 -4.00 24.73
N SER A 7 23.48 -2.74 25.12
CA SER A 7 22.61 -1.75 24.47
C SER A 7 23.24 -1.35 23.14
N LYS A 8 23.41 -2.31 22.22
CA LYS A 8 23.60 -1.95 20.83
C LYS A 8 22.34 -1.21 20.43
N SER A 9 22.49 0.11 20.24
CA SER A 9 21.53 0.97 19.58
C SER A 9 20.99 0.20 18.39
N LYS A 10 19.79 -0.33 18.55
CA LYS A 10 19.17 -1.20 17.57
C LYS A 10 18.79 -0.26 16.44
N ASN A 11 19.67 -0.12 15.45
CA ASN A 11 19.29 0.32 14.11
C ASN A 11 17.95 -0.34 13.85
N SER A 12 16.93 0.46 13.52
CA SER A 12 15.56 0.02 13.32
C SER A 12 15.54 -1.41 12.79
N ASP A 13 14.83 -2.32 13.48
CA ASP A 13 14.82 -3.74 13.15
C ASP A 13 14.51 -3.92 11.65
N LEU A 14 15.54 -3.99 10.80
CA LEU A 14 15.41 -3.86 9.35
C LEU A 14 14.57 -4.99 8.79
N SER A 15 14.68 -6.17 9.41
CA SER A 15 13.80 -7.31 9.15
C SER A 15 12.32 -7.00 9.40
N LYS A 16 11.97 -6.27 10.47
CA LYS A 16 10.58 -5.88 10.74
C LYS A 16 10.09 -4.88 9.69
N GLU A 17 10.93 -3.92 9.29
CA GLU A 17 10.57 -2.94 8.27
C GLU A 17 10.36 -3.60 6.91
N LEU A 18 11.19 -4.57 6.54
CA LEU A 18 11.02 -5.37 5.33
C LEU A 18 9.73 -6.20 5.37
N TRP A 19 9.39 -6.79 6.52
CA TRP A 19 8.13 -7.51 6.71
C TRP A 19 6.91 -6.60 6.54
N PHE A 20 6.92 -5.40 7.13
CA PHE A 20 5.84 -4.43 6.92
C PHE A 20 5.76 -4.00 5.46
N PHE A 21 6.89 -3.70 4.83
CA PHE A 21 6.93 -3.36 3.41
C PHE A 21 6.29 -4.46 2.55
N LEU A 22 6.66 -5.72 2.78
CA LEU A 22 6.12 -6.86 2.04
C LEU A 22 4.61 -7.01 2.27
N MET A 23 4.17 -6.92 3.53
CA MET A 23 2.76 -7.04 3.90
C MET A 23 1.89 -5.97 3.24
N PHE A 24 2.30 -4.70 3.32
CA PHE A 24 1.54 -3.60 2.74
C PHE A 24 1.60 -3.58 1.21
N ASN A 25 2.70 -4.03 0.60
CA ASN A 25 2.72 -4.25 -0.84
C ASN A 25 1.74 -5.37 -1.24
N CYS A 26 1.70 -6.49 -0.52
CA CYS A 26 0.75 -7.55 -0.81
C CYS A 26 -0.70 -7.04 -0.73
N ILE A 27 -1.03 -6.28 0.34
CA ILE A 27 -2.35 -5.65 0.49
C ILE A 27 -2.62 -4.65 -0.65
N GLY A 28 -1.64 -3.82 -1.00
CA GLY A 28 -1.73 -2.82 -2.08
C GLY A 28 -1.95 -3.41 -3.46
N PHE A 29 -1.36 -4.56 -3.74
CA PHE A 29 -1.48 -5.25 -5.01
C PHE A 29 -2.68 -6.20 -5.09
N THR A 30 -3.37 -6.52 -3.99
CA THR A 30 -4.47 -7.52 -4.01
C THR A 30 -5.78 -6.97 -3.43
N VAL A 31 -5.76 -6.62 -2.15
CA VAL A 31 -6.97 -6.22 -1.40
C VAL A 31 -7.38 -4.78 -1.73
N TRP A 32 -6.41 -3.89 -1.88
CA TRP A 32 -6.66 -2.46 -2.06
C TRP A 32 -7.47 -2.13 -3.33
N PRO A 33 -7.14 -2.66 -4.53
CA PRO A 33 -7.96 -2.44 -5.71
C PRO A 33 -9.38 -2.98 -5.55
N LEU A 34 -9.54 -4.16 -4.92
CA LEU A 34 -10.84 -4.73 -4.61
C LEU A 34 -11.69 -3.79 -3.73
N MET A 35 -11.08 -3.27 -2.66
CA MET A 35 -11.74 -2.34 -1.74
C MET A 35 -12.22 -1.09 -2.47
N ILE A 36 -11.39 -0.50 -3.34
CA ILE A 36 -11.77 0.66 -4.16
C ILE A 36 -12.96 0.32 -5.06
N TYR A 37 -12.89 -0.81 -5.79
CA TYR A 37 -13.94 -1.19 -6.73
C TYR A 37 -15.30 -1.38 -6.03
N TYR A 38 -15.34 -2.16 -4.94
CA TYR A 38 -16.60 -2.43 -4.23
C TYR A 38 -17.12 -1.20 -3.49
N LEU A 39 -16.24 -0.34 -2.96
CA LEU A 39 -16.64 0.92 -2.36
C LEU A 39 -17.29 1.83 -3.40
N SER A 40 -16.66 1.99 -4.57
CA SER A 40 -17.21 2.77 -5.68
C SER A 40 -18.55 2.24 -6.17
N LYS A 41 -18.71 0.91 -6.22
CA LYS A 41 -19.99 0.28 -6.58
C LYS A 41 -21.08 0.56 -5.52
N THR A 42 -20.70 0.55 -4.25
CA THR A 42 -21.61 0.86 -3.13
C THR A 42 -22.03 2.33 -3.14
N LEU A 43 -21.14 3.22 -3.57
CA LEU A 43 -21.40 4.65 -3.78
C LEU A 43 -22.15 4.94 -5.10
N SER A 44 -22.50 3.91 -5.87
CA SER A 44 -23.19 4.03 -7.16
C SER A 44 -22.51 5.00 -8.13
N ILE A 45 -21.17 4.97 -8.19
CA ILE A 45 -20.42 5.74 -9.18
C ILE A 45 -20.67 5.09 -10.55
N ASP A 46 -21.33 5.80 -11.46
CA ASP A 46 -21.75 5.29 -12.78
C ASP A 46 -20.64 4.55 -13.53
N TYR A 47 -19.40 5.08 -13.46
CA TYR A 47 -18.22 4.44 -14.07
C TYR A 47 -17.98 2.99 -13.61
N PHE A 48 -18.26 2.67 -12.34
CA PHE A 48 -18.05 1.35 -11.75
C PHE A 48 -19.30 0.45 -11.77
N VAL A 49 -20.46 1.02 -12.06
CA VAL A 49 -21.72 0.26 -12.10
C VAL A 49 -21.76 -0.64 -13.34
N ASP A 50 -21.33 -0.12 -14.48
CA ASP A 50 -21.32 -0.85 -15.76
C ASP A 50 -20.01 -1.60 -16.02
N LEU A 51 -18.93 -1.26 -15.31
CA LEU A 51 -17.60 -1.81 -15.55
C LEU A 51 -17.36 -3.08 -14.73
N THR A 52 -16.89 -4.14 -15.37
CA THR A 52 -16.54 -5.38 -14.66
C THR A 52 -15.25 -5.22 -13.84
N LEU A 53 -15.17 -5.88 -12.68
CA LEU A 53 -13.97 -5.88 -11.84
C LEU A 53 -12.72 -6.28 -12.63
N ARG A 54 -12.85 -7.27 -13.52
CA ARG A 54 -11.76 -7.78 -14.34
C ARG A 54 -11.22 -6.71 -15.29
N THR A 55 -12.09 -6.10 -16.09
CA THR A 55 -11.67 -5.07 -17.07
C THR A 55 -11.04 -3.87 -16.36
N TRP A 56 -11.60 -3.46 -15.22
CA TRP A 56 -10.99 -2.39 -14.43
C TRP A 56 -9.60 -2.75 -13.92
N ALA A 57 -9.44 -3.95 -13.36
CA ALA A 57 -8.17 -4.43 -12.85
C ALA A 57 -7.12 -4.56 -13.98
N GLU A 58 -7.47 -5.19 -15.10
CA GLU A 58 -6.56 -5.45 -16.21
C GLU A 58 -6.22 -4.17 -16.98
N ASP A 59 -7.17 -3.28 -17.25
CA ASP A 59 -6.91 -2.12 -18.13
C ASP A 59 -6.41 -0.89 -17.37
N ILE A 60 -6.92 -0.67 -16.15
CA ILE A 60 -6.67 0.57 -15.39
C ILE A 60 -5.63 0.39 -14.30
N VAL A 61 -5.67 -0.72 -13.55
CA VAL A 61 -4.82 -0.92 -12.37
C VAL A 61 -3.51 -1.61 -12.72
N TYR A 62 -3.57 -2.76 -13.39
CA TYR A 62 -2.40 -3.59 -13.68
C TYR A 62 -1.87 -3.41 -15.10
N GLY A 63 -2.71 -3.12 -16.08
CA GLY A 63 -2.31 -2.93 -17.47
C GLY A 63 -1.20 -1.90 -17.66
N PRO A 64 -1.28 -0.71 -17.03
CA PRO A 64 -0.24 0.29 -17.13
C PRO A 64 1.11 -0.15 -16.55
N LEU A 65 1.16 -1.19 -15.70
CA LEU A 65 2.40 -1.72 -15.14
C LEU A 65 3.27 -2.44 -16.18
N GLY A 66 2.69 -2.84 -17.32
CA GLY A 66 3.42 -3.50 -18.41
C GLY A 66 4.22 -2.54 -19.31
N GLY A 67 4.02 -1.22 -19.18
CA GLY A 67 4.71 -0.20 -19.96
C GLY A 67 5.50 0.78 -19.10
N PHE A 68 6.25 1.68 -19.76
CA PHE A 68 6.90 2.83 -19.11
C PHE A 68 6.20 4.13 -19.54
N SER A 69 5.00 4.38 -19.00
CA SER A 69 4.21 5.58 -19.28
C SER A 69 3.87 6.34 -17.98
N LEU A 70 3.35 7.56 -18.12
CA LEU A 70 2.87 8.34 -16.96
C LEU A 70 1.73 7.62 -16.22
N SER A 71 0.91 6.85 -16.94
CA SER A 71 -0.14 6.01 -16.35
C SER A 71 0.41 4.88 -15.46
N THR A 72 1.62 4.38 -15.77
CA THR A 72 2.35 3.43 -14.91
C THR A 72 2.64 4.04 -13.55
N ILE A 73 3.11 5.29 -13.51
CA ILE A 73 3.45 5.98 -12.27
C ILE A 73 2.20 6.18 -11.41
N VAL A 74 1.10 6.65 -12.03
CA VAL A 74 -0.18 6.84 -11.32
C VAL A 74 -0.67 5.52 -10.73
N SER A 75 -0.63 4.44 -11.51
CA SER A 75 -1.02 3.12 -11.03
C SER A 75 -0.12 2.67 -9.89
N LEU A 76 1.20 2.78 -10.04
CA LEU A 76 2.16 2.39 -9.02
C LEU A 76 1.94 3.16 -7.71
N VAL A 77 1.68 4.46 -7.77
CA VAL A 77 1.34 5.29 -6.60
C VAL A 77 0.02 4.83 -5.97
N LEU A 78 -0.99 4.51 -6.78
CA LEU A 78 -2.27 3.99 -6.29
C LEU A 78 -2.10 2.64 -5.57
N LEU A 79 -1.31 1.71 -6.12
CA LEU A 79 -1.03 0.42 -5.48
C LEU A 79 -0.16 0.57 -4.21
N LEU A 80 0.75 1.55 -4.17
CA LEU A 80 1.57 1.82 -2.99
C LEU A 80 0.86 2.65 -1.92
N THR A 81 -0.35 3.14 -2.21
CA THR A 81 -1.14 3.98 -1.29
C THR A 81 -1.31 3.40 0.12
N PRO A 82 -1.66 2.11 0.33
CA PRO A 82 -1.78 1.57 1.69
C PRO A 82 -0.45 1.59 2.45
N TYR A 83 0.68 1.39 1.76
CA TYR A 83 2.00 1.52 2.37
C TYR A 83 2.33 2.98 2.73
N LEU A 84 2.03 3.92 1.84
CA LEU A 84 2.21 5.36 2.10
C LEU A 84 1.34 5.84 3.27
N CYS A 85 0.09 5.34 3.36
CA CYS A 85 -0.82 5.62 4.46
C CYS A 85 -0.24 5.12 5.80
N PHE A 86 0.29 3.89 5.83
CA PHE A 86 0.96 3.34 7.00
C PHE A 86 2.18 4.19 7.43
N LEU A 87 3.02 4.60 6.48
CA LEU A 87 4.14 5.50 6.77
C LEU A 87 3.66 6.85 7.33
N GLY A 88 2.59 7.41 6.76
CA GLY A 88 1.97 8.65 7.26
C GLY A 88 1.50 8.53 8.71
N ILE A 89 0.77 7.46 9.03
CA ILE A 89 0.33 7.18 10.42
C ILE A 89 1.53 7.04 11.35
N ARG A 90 2.59 6.33 10.92
CA ARG A 90 3.81 6.17 11.70
C ARG A 90 4.47 7.52 11.99
N VAL A 91 4.57 8.41 11.00
CA VAL A 91 5.11 9.77 11.17
C VAL A 91 4.24 10.59 12.12
N LEU A 92 2.91 10.52 11.99
CA LEU A 92 1.99 11.22 12.89
C LEU A 92 2.11 10.74 14.35
N LEU A 93 2.22 9.43 14.56
CA LEU A 93 2.41 8.84 15.89
C LEU A 93 3.76 9.24 16.51
N LEU A 94 4.82 9.35 15.71
CA LEU A 94 6.12 9.84 16.19
C LEU A 94 6.03 11.31 16.60
N ARG A 95 5.37 12.15 15.79
CA ARG A 95 5.14 13.56 16.14
C ARG A 95 4.26 13.73 17.38
N SER A 96 3.24 12.90 17.56
CA SER A 96 2.35 12.98 18.73
C SER A 96 3.02 12.57 20.04
N LYS A 97 4.10 11.78 19.99
CA LYS A 97 4.85 11.36 21.18
C LYS A 97 5.97 12.33 21.57
N THR A 98 6.22 13.35 20.76
CA THR A 98 7.18 14.44 21.04
C THR A 98 6.44 15.59 21.71
#